data_AF-A0A0H2MYI8-F1
#
_entry.id   AF-A0A0H2MYI8-F1
#
_cell.length_a   1.000
_cell.length_b   1.000
_cell.length_c   1.000
_cell.angle_alpha   90.00
_cell.angle_beta   90.00
_cell.angle_gamma   90.00
#
_symmetry.space_group_name_H-M   'P 1'
#
loop_
_entity.id
_entity.type
_entity.pdbx_description
1 polymer ?
#
loop_
_entity_poly.entity_id
_entity_poly.type
_entity_poly.pdbx_seq_one_letter_code
_entity_poly.pdbx_strand_id
1 'polypeptide(L)'
;MPNPNTVRSKKQISAADLVEHLATKNLITDRDDINSFIQDQEQKPDIPIYLKILSGIGAFIAAICFIGFLMLIEIISFNNTETALITSIIFIAAAIGLYAFTAEDSSTGKNFFLQVSFALMGTGKFLFIFATVEWFGESLLAIALSSFFITTLTYPFYRLNVERFMSSSGVLIVILLNILWENDIVLPPDIAFNLFVLLQLMVAGFLLLHPRVPALFQPLSQALIVSLSISVLFLSSHNEFNYLDSPLFISPLISNILFAIALVLLIIWAAGGKEYVKHEAVIVGIIGSIFLAILSAPGILLSLSLMIFGYARHDRLFTLLGFLLLPVFLWLYYYNLDITLLQKSIVLVTSGGVMIAGKFYLKLRGWDRTDPPSPNASEAPGKGDTSCV
;
A
#
# COMPACT_ATOMS: atom_id res chain seq x y z
N MET A 1 28.15 19.12 51.34
CA MET A 1 26.91 19.82 50.92
C MET A 1 26.82 19.73 49.40
N PRO A 2 25.80 19.08 48.83
CA PRO A 2 25.65 18.89 47.38
C PRO A 2 25.00 20.12 46.75
N ASN A 3 25.39 20.47 45.52
CA ASN A 3 24.72 21.46 44.69
C ASN A 3 24.18 20.76 43.42
N PRO A 4 22.91 20.96 43.03
CA PRO A 4 22.19 20.14 42.07
C PRO A 4 22.23 20.77 40.67
N ASN A 5 22.55 19.99 39.64
CA ASN A 5 22.24 20.31 38.24
C ASN A 5 22.13 19.00 37.45
N THR A 6 21.10 18.22 37.75
CA THR A 6 20.65 17.11 36.91
C THR A 6 19.76 17.65 35.79
N VAL A 7 20.38 18.04 34.67
CA VAL A 7 19.68 18.07 33.38
C VAL A 7 19.83 16.68 32.77
N ARG A 8 18.86 15.80 33.02
CA ARG A 8 18.78 14.49 32.35
C ARG A 8 18.42 14.73 30.87
N SER A 9 19.45 14.91 30.06
CA SER A 9 19.40 14.60 28.63
C SER A 9 18.87 13.17 28.47
N LYS A 10 17.88 12.98 27.61
CA LYS A 10 17.31 11.68 27.24
C LYS A 10 18.40 10.89 26.50
N LYS A 11 19.32 10.30 27.26
CA LYS A 11 20.45 9.50 26.76
C LYS A 11 19.85 8.37 25.91
N GLN A 12 20.13 8.37 24.61
CA GLN A 12 19.87 7.21 23.77
C GLN A 12 20.64 6.05 24.38
N ILE A 13 19.94 5.14 25.04
CA ILE A 13 20.53 3.95 25.64
C ILE A 13 20.87 3.04 24.47
N SER A 14 22.17 2.79 24.25
CA SER A 14 22.61 1.82 23.26
C SER A 14 22.08 0.43 23.65
N ALA A 15 21.88 -0.47 22.67
CA ALA A 15 21.47 -1.85 22.97
C ALA A 15 22.41 -2.51 24.00
N ALA A 16 23.71 -2.20 23.92
CA ALA A 16 24.72 -2.63 24.88
C ALA A 16 24.47 -2.09 26.31
N ASP A 17 24.14 -0.79 26.44
CA ASP A 17 23.82 -0.16 27.73
C ASP A 17 22.55 -0.76 28.36
N LEU A 18 21.58 -1.18 27.53
CA LEU A 18 20.34 -1.80 27.97
C LEU A 18 20.59 -3.22 28.50
N VAL A 19 21.43 -4.00 27.80
CA VAL A 19 21.86 -5.34 28.24
C VAL A 19 22.65 -5.25 29.54
N GLU A 20 23.54 -4.26 29.67
CA GLU A 20 24.28 -4.01 30.90
C GLU A 20 23.34 -3.65 32.06
N HIS A 21 22.34 -2.79 31.81
CA HIS A 21 21.35 -2.41 32.80
C HIS A 21 20.47 -3.61 33.26
N LEU A 22 20.06 -4.47 32.33
CA LEU A 22 19.26 -5.65 32.62
C LEU A 22 20.08 -6.75 33.33
N ALA A 23 21.35 -6.89 32.99
CA ALA A 23 22.28 -7.78 33.66
C ALA A 23 22.56 -7.33 35.10
N THR A 24 22.71 -6.01 35.35
CA THR A 24 22.83 -5.48 36.72
C THR A 24 21.59 -5.69 37.58
N LYS A 25 20.42 -5.91 36.96
CA LYS A 25 19.17 -6.23 37.67
C LYS A 25 18.91 -7.72 37.86
N ASN A 26 19.87 -8.61 37.51
CA ASN A 26 19.73 -10.06 37.58
C ASN A 26 18.54 -10.63 36.77
N LEU A 27 18.09 -9.90 35.74
CA LEU A 27 16.98 -10.32 34.86
C LEU A 27 17.45 -11.16 33.67
N ILE A 28 18.77 -11.30 33.51
CA ILE A 28 19.42 -12.02 32.41
C ILE A 28 20.44 -12.98 33.01
N THR A 29 20.30 -14.27 32.68
CA THR A 29 21.15 -15.35 33.23
C THR A 29 22.41 -15.59 32.40
N ASP A 30 22.38 -15.29 31.09
CA ASP A 30 23.49 -15.55 30.19
C ASP A 30 23.77 -14.33 29.28
N ARG A 31 24.96 -13.74 29.41
CA ARG A 31 25.36 -12.52 28.69
C ARG A 31 25.88 -12.82 27.30
N ASP A 32 26.52 -13.97 27.12
CA ASP A 32 27.17 -14.34 25.87
C ASP A 32 26.13 -14.74 24.82
N ASP A 33 25.03 -15.37 25.26
CA ASP A 33 23.89 -15.74 24.41
C ASP A 33 23.10 -14.52 23.87
N ILE A 34 23.03 -13.44 24.65
CA ILE A 34 22.35 -12.20 24.22
C ILE A 34 23.25 -11.37 23.31
N ASN A 35 24.56 -11.30 23.61
CA ASN A 35 25.50 -10.60 22.74
C ASN A 35 25.65 -11.31 21.38
N SER A 36 25.65 -12.64 21.35
CA SER A 36 25.62 -13.42 20.10
C SER A 36 24.30 -13.22 19.36
N PHE A 37 23.15 -13.20 20.04
CA PHE A 37 21.85 -12.90 19.43
C PHE A 37 21.78 -11.48 18.84
N ILE A 38 22.34 -10.48 19.53
CA ILE A 38 22.40 -9.10 19.04
C ILE A 38 23.35 -9.01 17.84
N GLN A 39 24.50 -9.67 17.89
CA GLN A 39 25.42 -9.74 16.75
C GLN A 39 24.79 -10.47 15.56
N ASP A 40 24.03 -11.55 15.77
CA ASP A 40 23.30 -12.27 14.71
C ASP A 40 22.18 -11.42 14.09
N GLN A 41 21.57 -10.51 14.87
CA GLN A 41 20.60 -9.55 14.33
C GLN A 41 21.27 -8.37 13.62
N GLU A 42 22.40 -7.87 14.11
CA GLU A 42 23.16 -6.78 13.46
C GLU A 42 23.89 -7.27 12.18
N GLN A 43 24.33 -8.53 12.14
CA GLN A 43 25.04 -9.14 11.01
C GLN A 43 24.12 -9.72 9.93
N LYS A 44 22.79 -9.68 10.11
CA LYS A 44 21.84 -9.83 9.00
C LYS A 44 21.51 -8.43 8.50
N PRO A 45 22.32 -7.82 7.62
CA PRO A 45 21.87 -6.64 6.91
C PRO A 45 20.63 -7.06 6.13
N ASP A 46 19.47 -6.62 6.60
CA ASP A 46 18.23 -6.72 5.85
C ASP A 46 18.53 -6.16 4.46
N ILE A 47 18.46 -7.03 3.43
CA ILE A 47 18.82 -6.65 2.07
C ILE A 47 18.14 -5.31 1.77
N PRO A 48 18.92 -4.25 1.46
CA PRO A 48 18.37 -2.93 1.26
C PRO A 48 17.17 -2.96 0.33
N ILE A 49 16.12 -2.20 0.66
CA ILE A 49 14.85 -2.21 -0.08
C ILE A 49 15.10 -1.94 -1.59
N TYR A 50 16.06 -1.08 -1.93
CA TYR A 50 16.42 -0.81 -3.31
C TYR A 50 17.01 -2.04 -4.04
N LEU A 51 17.76 -2.92 -3.36
CA LEU A 51 18.27 -4.16 -3.95
C LEU A 51 17.15 -5.16 -4.19
N LYS A 52 16.14 -5.23 -3.30
CA LYS A 52 14.96 -6.07 -3.51
C LYS A 52 14.16 -5.61 -4.73
N ILE A 53 13.96 -4.29 -4.86
CA ILE A 53 13.25 -3.68 -6.01
C ILE A 53 14.04 -3.89 -7.30
N LEU A 54 15.35 -3.60 -7.29
CA LEU A 54 16.22 -3.76 -8.46
C LEU A 54 16.29 -5.22 -8.92
N SER A 55 16.37 -6.16 -7.98
CA SER A 55 16.32 -7.60 -8.27
C SER A 55 14.99 -8.02 -8.91
N GLY A 56 13.87 -7.51 -8.40
CA GLY A 56 12.54 -7.76 -9.00
C GLY A 56 12.41 -7.22 -10.41
N ILE A 57 12.86 -5.98 -10.65
CA ILE A 57 12.85 -5.36 -11.98
C ILE A 57 13.77 -6.13 -12.93
N GLY A 58 14.99 -6.47 -12.49
CA GLY A 58 15.93 -7.25 -13.30
C GLY A 58 15.39 -8.62 -13.68
N ALA A 59 14.75 -9.32 -12.73
CA ALA A 59 14.15 -10.62 -12.99
C ALA A 59 12.92 -10.52 -13.91
N PHE A 60 12.15 -9.42 -13.85
CA PHE A 60 11.05 -9.15 -14.78
C PHE A 60 11.55 -8.88 -16.21
N ILE A 61 12.58 -8.03 -16.37
CA ILE A 61 13.21 -7.78 -17.67
C ILE A 61 13.81 -9.08 -18.23
N ALA A 62 14.50 -9.86 -17.39
CA ALA A 62 15.02 -11.17 -17.76
C ALA A 62 13.92 -12.12 -18.22
N ALA A 63 12.75 -12.15 -17.57
CA ALA A 63 11.61 -12.95 -18.01
C ALA A 63 11.14 -12.54 -19.42
N ILE A 64 11.00 -11.24 -19.69
CA ILE A 64 10.60 -10.74 -21.01
C ILE A 64 11.63 -11.13 -22.08
N CYS A 65 12.91 -10.89 -21.82
CA CYS A 65 13.99 -11.28 -22.73
C CYS A 65 14.04 -12.79 -22.95
N PHE A 66 13.80 -13.58 -21.90
CA PHE A 66 13.77 -15.03 -21.98
C PHE A 66 12.59 -15.54 -22.81
N ILE A 67 11.39 -15.00 -22.61
CA ILE A 67 10.23 -15.26 -23.48
C ILE A 67 10.57 -14.90 -24.93
N GLY A 68 11.16 -13.71 -25.16
CA GLY A 68 11.66 -13.27 -26.47
C GLY A 68 12.61 -14.25 -27.13
N PHE A 69 13.60 -14.74 -26.37
CA PHE A 69 14.54 -15.74 -26.83
C PHE A 69 13.87 -17.07 -27.19
N LEU A 70 12.94 -17.56 -26.34
CA LEU A 70 12.21 -18.81 -26.59
C LEU A 70 11.31 -18.73 -27.84
N MET A 71 10.77 -17.54 -28.14
CA MET A 71 10.05 -17.29 -29.39
C MET A 71 10.98 -17.34 -30.61
N LEU A 72 12.18 -16.74 -30.52
CA LEU A 72 13.14 -16.69 -31.65
C LEU A 72 13.70 -18.06 -32.04
N ILE A 73 13.88 -18.95 -31.08
CA ILE A 73 14.38 -20.32 -31.33
C ILE A 73 13.26 -21.29 -31.75
N GLU A 74 12.03 -20.79 -31.94
CA GLU A 74 10.83 -21.55 -32.33
C GLU A 74 10.47 -22.75 -31.43
N ILE A 75 11.10 -22.88 -30.25
CA ILE A 75 10.73 -23.88 -29.23
C ILE A 75 9.27 -23.65 -28.79
N ILE A 76 8.85 -22.39 -28.72
CA ILE A 76 7.46 -22.00 -28.46
C ILE A 76 6.82 -21.65 -29.79
N SER A 77 6.27 -22.66 -30.45
CA SER A 77 5.38 -22.44 -31.58
C SER A 77 4.00 -22.10 -31.04
N PHE A 78 3.60 -20.82 -31.12
CA PHE A 78 2.23 -20.40 -30.77
C PHE A 78 1.14 -21.11 -31.59
N ASN A 79 1.52 -21.73 -32.70
CA ASN A 79 0.63 -22.57 -33.52
C ASN A 79 0.26 -23.91 -32.87
N ASN A 80 0.92 -24.32 -31.78
CA ASN A 80 0.64 -25.60 -31.13
C ASN A 80 0.36 -25.41 -29.63
N THR A 81 -0.92 -25.22 -29.31
CA THR A 81 -1.45 -24.99 -27.97
C THR A 81 -1.02 -26.05 -26.95
N GLU A 82 -0.93 -27.32 -27.36
CA GLU A 82 -0.53 -28.42 -26.48
C GLU A 82 0.93 -28.26 -26.02
N THR A 83 1.83 -27.87 -26.93
CA THR A 83 3.24 -27.65 -26.60
C THR A 83 3.44 -26.45 -25.67
N ALA A 84 2.69 -25.37 -25.87
CA ALA A 84 2.71 -24.20 -25.00
C ALA A 84 2.22 -24.55 -23.58
N LEU A 85 1.18 -25.38 -23.46
CA LEU A 85 0.66 -25.83 -22.17
C LEU A 85 1.66 -26.74 -21.44
N ILE A 86 2.24 -27.74 -22.12
CA ILE A 86 3.24 -28.64 -21.52
C ILE A 86 4.48 -27.85 -21.06
N THR A 87 5.00 -26.97 -21.91
CA THR A 87 6.17 -26.14 -21.57
C THR A 87 5.88 -25.20 -20.40
N SER A 88 4.67 -24.65 -20.30
CA SER A 88 4.27 -23.82 -19.15
C SER A 88 4.36 -24.57 -17.82
N ILE A 89 3.87 -25.82 -17.77
CA ILE A 89 3.90 -26.66 -16.58
C ILE A 89 5.35 -27.01 -16.21
N ILE A 90 6.17 -27.36 -17.20
CA ILE A 90 7.59 -27.66 -16.99
C ILE A 90 8.31 -26.46 -16.38
N PHE A 91 8.09 -25.24 -16.91
CA PHE A 91 8.74 -24.04 -16.37
C PHE A 91 8.27 -23.70 -14.95
N ILE A 92 6.97 -23.83 -14.65
CA ILE A 92 6.45 -23.61 -13.29
C ILE A 92 7.03 -24.64 -12.31
N ALA A 93 7.07 -25.92 -12.70
CA ALA A 93 7.64 -26.97 -11.87
C ALA A 93 9.15 -26.75 -11.64
N ALA A 94 9.90 -26.39 -12.68
CA ALA A 94 11.32 -26.05 -12.58
C ALA A 94 11.55 -24.84 -11.67
N ALA A 95 10.71 -23.80 -11.77
CA ALA A 95 10.79 -22.62 -10.91
C ALA A 95 10.57 -22.96 -9.44
N ILE A 96 9.56 -23.78 -9.13
CA ILE A 96 9.25 -24.24 -7.77
C ILE A 96 10.38 -25.13 -7.23
N GLY A 97 10.88 -26.06 -8.05
CA GLY A 97 12.01 -26.91 -7.68
C GLY A 97 13.26 -26.09 -7.35
N LEU A 98 13.63 -25.17 -8.24
CA LEU A 98 14.79 -24.30 -8.04
C LEU A 98 14.64 -23.42 -6.78
N TYR A 99 13.43 -22.92 -6.52
CA TYR A 99 13.13 -22.17 -5.30
C TYR A 99 13.27 -23.03 -4.04
N ALA A 100 12.76 -24.27 -4.06
CA ALA A 100 12.85 -25.19 -2.93
C ALA A 100 14.31 -25.54 -2.60
N PHE A 101 15.14 -25.82 -3.61
CA PHE A 101 16.57 -26.09 -3.41
C PHE A 101 17.38 -24.89 -2.93
N THR A 102 16.99 -23.68 -3.34
CA THR A 102 17.72 -22.44 -3.02
C THR A 102 17.32 -21.84 -1.67
N ALA A 103 16.21 -22.31 -1.07
CA ALA A 103 15.70 -21.76 0.18
C ALA A 103 16.66 -21.99 1.37
N GLU A 104 17.35 -23.13 1.40
CA GLU A 104 18.15 -23.60 2.55
C GLU A 104 19.60 -23.08 2.57
N ASP A 105 20.17 -22.70 1.41
CA ASP A 105 21.57 -22.28 1.32
C ASP A 105 21.75 -20.75 1.47
N SER A 106 22.88 -20.32 2.05
CA SER A 106 23.21 -18.93 2.42
C SER A 106 24.28 -18.28 1.52
N SER A 107 24.68 -18.97 0.46
CA SER A 107 25.73 -18.51 -0.47
C SER A 107 25.28 -17.39 -1.42
N THR A 108 26.25 -16.62 -1.95
CA THR A 108 26.02 -15.55 -2.96
C THR A 108 25.28 -16.04 -4.22
N GLY A 109 25.37 -17.34 -4.54
CA GLY A 109 24.62 -17.95 -5.65
C GLY A 109 23.09 -17.90 -5.46
N LYS A 110 22.61 -17.79 -4.21
CA LYS A 110 21.18 -17.75 -3.87
C LYS A 110 20.41 -16.67 -4.63
N ASN A 111 20.95 -15.45 -4.70
CA ASN A 111 20.26 -14.32 -5.33
C ASN A 111 20.10 -14.54 -6.84
N PHE A 112 21.10 -15.14 -7.49
CA PHE A 112 21.02 -15.47 -8.91
C PHE A 112 19.99 -16.57 -9.17
N PHE A 113 20.04 -17.68 -8.41
CA PHE A 113 19.07 -18.76 -8.57
C PHE A 113 17.63 -18.35 -8.25
N LEU A 114 17.43 -17.45 -7.26
CA LEU A 114 16.13 -16.84 -7.00
C LEU A 114 15.64 -15.98 -8.16
N GLN A 115 16.52 -15.21 -8.81
CA GLN A 115 16.16 -14.42 -10.01
C GLN A 115 15.81 -15.32 -11.20
N VAL A 116 16.57 -16.39 -11.42
CA VAL A 116 16.26 -17.39 -12.47
C VAL A 116 14.93 -18.07 -12.18
N SER A 117 14.70 -18.50 -10.94
CA SER A 117 13.42 -19.08 -10.50
C SER A 117 12.25 -18.13 -10.75
N PHE A 118 12.41 -16.84 -10.44
CA PHE A 118 11.39 -15.83 -10.71
C PHE A 118 11.11 -15.68 -12.21
N ALA A 119 12.15 -15.62 -13.04
CA ALA A 119 12.01 -15.50 -14.48
C ALA A 119 11.31 -16.72 -15.10
N LEU A 120 11.65 -17.93 -14.65
CA LEU A 120 10.99 -19.17 -15.05
C LEU A 120 9.51 -19.21 -14.61
N MET A 121 9.21 -18.75 -13.39
CA MET A 121 7.83 -18.67 -12.89
C MET A 121 7.00 -17.70 -13.75
N GLY A 122 7.52 -16.49 -14.00
CA GLY A 122 6.85 -15.49 -14.83
C GLY A 122 6.62 -15.99 -16.26
N THR A 123 7.64 -16.61 -16.87
CA THR A 123 7.56 -17.20 -18.21
C THR A 123 6.53 -18.33 -18.27
N GLY A 124 6.55 -19.24 -17.30
CA GLY A 124 5.59 -20.35 -17.21
C GLY A 124 4.15 -19.85 -17.06
N LYS A 125 3.90 -18.87 -16.19
CA LYS A 125 2.56 -18.26 -16.04
C LYS A 125 2.08 -17.56 -17.31
N PHE A 126 2.96 -16.82 -17.98
CA PHE A 126 2.62 -16.13 -19.24
C PHE A 126 2.22 -17.14 -20.32
N LEU A 127 3.00 -18.22 -20.48
CA LEU A 127 2.69 -19.28 -21.46
C LEU A 127 1.42 -20.05 -21.11
N PHE A 128 1.14 -20.26 -19.82
CA PHE A 128 -0.10 -20.89 -19.37
C PHE A 128 -1.31 -20.02 -19.76
N ILE A 129 -1.24 -18.71 -19.51
CA ILE A 129 -2.29 -17.75 -19.88
C ILE A 129 -2.45 -17.73 -21.40
N PHE A 130 -1.36 -17.67 -22.16
CA PHE A 130 -1.40 -17.71 -23.62
C PHE A 130 -2.09 -18.98 -24.13
N ALA A 131 -1.65 -20.17 -23.69
CA ALA A 131 -2.18 -21.44 -24.16
C ALA A 131 -3.66 -21.63 -23.82
N THR A 132 -4.10 -21.13 -22.66
CA THR A 132 -5.51 -21.21 -22.27
C THR A 132 -6.38 -20.23 -23.06
N VAL A 133 -5.88 -19.03 -23.38
CA VAL A 133 -6.61 -18.07 -24.21
C VAL A 133 -6.78 -18.58 -25.64
N GLU A 134 -5.74 -19.17 -26.22
CA GLU A 134 -5.83 -19.81 -27.54
C GLU A 134 -6.87 -20.94 -27.57
N TRP A 135 -6.99 -21.70 -26.47
CA TRP A 135 -7.99 -22.78 -26.36
C TRP A 135 -9.42 -22.24 -26.20
N PHE A 136 -9.63 -21.32 -25.25
CA PHE A 136 -10.97 -20.87 -24.86
C PHE A 136 -11.49 -19.67 -25.66
N GLY A 137 -10.66 -19.10 -26.54
CA GLY A 137 -10.95 -17.92 -27.36
C GLY A 137 -10.30 -16.64 -26.81
N GLU A 138 -9.96 -15.74 -27.74
CA GLU A 138 -9.28 -14.45 -27.49
C GLU A 138 -10.16 -13.43 -26.73
N SER A 139 -10.59 -13.75 -25.52
CA SER A 139 -11.40 -12.88 -24.65
C SER A 139 -10.60 -12.42 -23.43
N LEU A 140 -10.83 -11.19 -22.96
CA LEU A 140 -10.21 -10.70 -21.72
C LEU A 140 -10.66 -11.53 -20.51
N LEU A 141 -11.85 -12.13 -20.58
CA LEU A 141 -12.38 -13.01 -19.53
C LEU A 141 -11.56 -14.30 -19.43
N ALA A 142 -11.15 -14.89 -20.56
CA ALA A 142 -10.27 -16.06 -20.56
C ALA A 142 -8.91 -15.73 -19.93
N ILE A 143 -8.35 -14.53 -20.20
CA ILE A 143 -7.11 -14.05 -19.57
C ILE A 143 -7.31 -13.85 -18.06
N ALA A 144 -8.43 -13.26 -17.64
CA ALA A 144 -8.74 -13.04 -16.22
C ALA A 144 -8.89 -14.36 -15.45
N LEU A 145 -9.64 -15.32 -15.99
CA LEU A 145 -9.86 -16.63 -15.36
C LEU A 145 -8.59 -17.48 -15.33
N SER A 146 -7.84 -17.53 -16.43
CA SER A 146 -6.58 -18.29 -16.49
C SER A 146 -5.53 -17.72 -15.53
N SER A 147 -5.38 -16.39 -15.50
CA SER A 147 -4.47 -15.70 -14.59
C SER A 147 -4.88 -15.88 -13.12
N PHE A 148 -6.17 -15.79 -12.81
CA PHE A 148 -6.70 -16.06 -11.46
C PHE A 148 -6.43 -17.51 -11.03
N PHE A 149 -6.70 -18.47 -11.92
CA PHE A 149 -6.52 -19.89 -11.65
C PHE A 149 -5.04 -20.23 -11.40
N ILE A 150 -4.13 -19.82 -12.29
CA ILE A 150 -2.70 -20.14 -12.16
C ILE A 150 -2.07 -19.41 -10.96
N THR A 151 -2.51 -18.20 -10.66
CA THR A 151 -2.04 -17.46 -9.48
C THR A 151 -2.49 -18.16 -8.21
N THR A 152 -3.75 -18.59 -8.12
CA THR A 152 -4.28 -19.32 -6.96
C THR A 152 -3.56 -20.65 -6.76
N LEU A 153 -3.28 -21.38 -7.85
CA LEU A 153 -2.59 -22.66 -7.81
C LEU A 153 -1.14 -22.52 -7.32
N THR A 154 -0.42 -21.50 -7.78
CA THR A 154 1.00 -21.29 -7.46
C THR A 154 1.23 -20.57 -6.12
N TYR A 155 0.24 -19.82 -5.62
CA TYR A 155 0.33 -19.03 -4.40
C TYR A 155 0.86 -19.80 -3.17
N PRO A 156 0.37 -21.01 -2.82
CA PRO A 156 0.84 -21.72 -1.62
C PRO A 156 2.26 -22.28 -1.77
N PHE A 157 2.68 -22.65 -2.98
CA PHE A 157 3.96 -23.32 -3.24
C PHE A 157 5.12 -22.34 -3.38
N TYR A 158 4.90 -21.20 -4.04
CA TYR A 158 5.93 -20.21 -4.29
C TYR A 158 5.85 -19.08 -3.26
N ARG A 159 6.83 -19.00 -2.34
CA ARG A 159 6.77 -18.08 -1.18
C ARG A 159 7.53 -16.76 -1.36
N LEU A 160 7.90 -16.42 -2.60
CA LEU A 160 8.58 -15.16 -2.87
C LEU A 160 7.58 -13.99 -2.90
N ASN A 161 7.75 -13.02 -1.99
CA ASN A 161 6.80 -11.90 -1.82
C ASN A 161 6.63 -11.04 -3.08
N VAL A 162 7.71 -10.80 -3.83
CA VAL A 162 7.69 -9.97 -5.06
C VAL A 162 6.82 -10.60 -6.13
N GLU A 163 6.95 -11.92 -6.33
CA GLU A 163 6.18 -12.67 -7.31
C GLU A 163 4.69 -12.67 -6.96
N ARG A 164 4.35 -12.94 -5.70
CA ARG A 164 2.97 -12.91 -5.22
C ARG A 164 2.33 -11.55 -5.42
N PHE A 165 3.05 -10.48 -5.08
CA PHE A 165 2.59 -9.11 -5.30
C PHE A 165 2.32 -8.84 -6.79
N MET A 166 3.26 -9.17 -7.67
CA MET A 166 3.14 -8.96 -9.12
C MET A 166 1.99 -9.79 -9.72
N SER A 167 1.89 -11.07 -9.36
CA SER A 167 0.85 -11.97 -9.85
C SER A 167 -0.54 -11.54 -9.37
N SER A 168 -0.69 -11.22 -8.08
CA SER A 168 -1.96 -10.71 -7.55
C SER A 168 -2.35 -9.36 -8.15
N SER A 169 -1.39 -8.45 -8.34
CA SER A 169 -1.65 -7.16 -9.00
C SER A 169 -2.07 -7.35 -10.45
N GLY A 170 -1.38 -8.23 -11.19
CA GLY A 170 -1.69 -8.56 -12.57
C GLY A 170 -3.11 -9.11 -12.73
N VAL A 171 -3.50 -10.08 -11.89
CA VAL A 171 -4.88 -10.64 -11.91
C VAL A 171 -5.92 -9.55 -11.67
N LEU A 172 -5.72 -8.71 -10.66
CA LEU A 172 -6.67 -7.63 -10.35
C LEU A 172 -6.75 -6.59 -11.47
N ILE A 173 -5.63 -6.26 -12.12
CA ILE A 173 -5.59 -5.35 -13.26
C ILE A 173 -6.31 -5.97 -14.47
N VAL A 174 -6.08 -7.24 -14.78
CA VAL A 174 -6.76 -7.91 -15.91
C VAL A 174 -8.27 -7.99 -15.66
N ILE A 175 -8.71 -8.28 -14.43
CA ILE A 175 -10.15 -8.23 -14.07
C ILE A 175 -10.70 -6.82 -14.28
N LEU A 176 -9.99 -5.78 -13.85
CA LEU A 176 -10.38 -4.40 -14.07
C LEU A 176 -10.50 -4.09 -15.57
N LEU A 177 -9.51 -4.48 -16.39
CA LEU A 177 -9.54 -4.29 -17.84
C LEU A 177 -10.71 -5.04 -18.49
N ASN A 178 -11.01 -6.26 -18.05
CA ASN A 178 -12.15 -7.03 -18.53
C ASN A 178 -13.48 -6.32 -18.22
N ILE A 179 -13.64 -5.74 -17.03
CA ILE A 179 -14.84 -4.95 -16.67
C ILE A 179 -14.98 -3.68 -17.53
N LEU A 180 -13.87 -3.07 -17.92
CA LEU A 180 -13.86 -1.77 -18.61
C LEU A 180 -13.98 -1.88 -20.14
N TRP A 181 -13.38 -2.92 -20.74
CA TRP A 181 -13.29 -3.06 -22.19
C TRP A 181 -14.18 -4.15 -22.79
N GLU A 182 -14.54 -5.18 -22.03
CA GLU A 182 -15.35 -6.28 -22.54
C GLU A 182 -16.84 -5.99 -22.29
N ASN A 183 -17.65 -5.99 -23.36
CA ASN A 183 -19.10 -5.73 -23.25
C ASN A 183 -19.94 -7.00 -23.04
N ASP A 184 -19.30 -8.18 -23.00
CA ASP A 184 -19.98 -9.48 -22.91
C ASP A 184 -20.41 -9.87 -21.49
N ILE A 185 -20.13 -9.00 -20.51
CA ILE A 185 -20.55 -9.22 -19.13
C ILE A 185 -22.06 -8.95 -19.01
N VAL A 186 -22.79 -9.91 -18.42
CA VAL A 186 -24.25 -9.82 -18.21
C VAL A 186 -24.66 -8.59 -17.38
N LEU A 187 -23.73 -8.08 -16.55
CA LEU A 187 -23.92 -6.90 -15.72
C LEU A 187 -23.50 -5.62 -16.45
N PRO A 188 -24.26 -4.53 -16.30
CA PRO A 188 -23.81 -3.22 -16.75
C PRO A 188 -22.44 -2.86 -16.16
N PRO A 189 -21.53 -2.27 -16.95
CA PRO A 189 -20.14 -1.99 -16.55
C PRO A 189 -20.03 -1.07 -15.33
N ASP A 190 -20.97 -0.12 -15.15
CA ASP A 190 -21.04 0.74 -13.95
C ASP A 190 -21.28 -0.10 -12.67
N ILE A 191 -22.20 -1.05 -12.74
CA ILE A 191 -22.52 -1.93 -11.60
C ILE A 191 -21.34 -2.87 -11.33
N ALA A 192 -20.76 -3.46 -12.38
CA ALA A 192 -19.62 -4.36 -12.26
C ALA A 192 -18.39 -3.64 -11.67
N PHE A 193 -18.09 -2.42 -12.11
CA PHE A 193 -16.99 -1.60 -11.59
C PHE A 193 -17.21 -1.24 -10.11
N ASN A 194 -18.40 -0.73 -9.76
CA ASN A 194 -18.69 -0.37 -8.36
C ASN A 194 -18.67 -1.60 -7.44
N LEU A 195 -19.16 -2.75 -7.91
CA LEU A 195 -19.09 -4.02 -7.18
C LEU A 195 -17.64 -4.48 -6.98
N PHE A 196 -16.80 -4.35 -8.01
CA PHE A 196 -15.37 -4.65 -7.94
C PHE A 196 -14.67 -3.77 -6.90
N VAL A 197 -14.89 -2.46 -6.93
CA VAL A 197 -14.34 -1.51 -5.93
C VAL A 197 -14.84 -1.84 -4.52
N LEU A 198 -16.12 -2.17 -4.35
CA LEU A 198 -16.67 -2.58 -3.05
C LEU A 198 -15.97 -3.82 -2.50
N LEU A 199 -15.82 -4.85 -3.34
CA LEU A 199 -15.17 -6.10 -2.96
C LEU A 199 -13.70 -5.86 -2.61
N GLN A 200 -12.99 -5.04 -3.40
CA GLN A 200 -11.62 -4.65 -3.10
C GLN A 200 -11.52 -3.92 -1.74
N LEU A 201 -12.41 -2.97 -1.46
CA LEU A 201 -12.45 -2.24 -0.18
C LEU A 201 -12.75 -3.16 1.01
N MET A 202 -13.70 -4.09 0.87
CA MET A 202 -14.03 -5.06 1.91
C MET A 202 -12.86 -5.99 2.21
N VAL A 203 -12.26 -6.56 1.17
CA VAL A 203 -11.13 -7.50 1.30
C VAL A 203 -9.89 -6.76 1.82
N ALA A 204 -9.57 -5.57 1.29
CA ALA A 204 -8.48 -4.75 1.80
C ALA A 204 -8.69 -4.36 3.26
N GLY A 205 -9.91 -3.91 3.62
CA GLY A 205 -10.27 -3.60 5.00
C GLY A 205 -10.07 -4.79 5.93
N PHE A 206 -10.55 -5.98 5.54
CA PHE A 206 -10.37 -7.19 6.33
C PHE A 206 -8.88 -7.57 6.49
N LEU A 207 -8.10 -7.54 5.40
CA LEU A 207 -6.68 -7.91 5.43
C LEU A 207 -5.79 -6.89 6.16
N LEU A 208 -6.16 -5.62 6.16
CA LEU A 208 -5.31 -4.55 6.70
C LEU A 208 -5.65 -4.19 8.15
N LEU A 209 -6.93 -4.21 8.50
CA LEU A 209 -7.40 -3.80 9.83
C LEU A 209 -7.34 -4.95 10.85
N HIS A 210 -7.34 -6.21 10.38
CA HIS A 210 -7.34 -7.35 11.29
C HIS A 210 -5.95 -7.57 11.93
N PRO A 211 -5.83 -7.71 13.27
CA PRO A 211 -4.53 -7.76 13.96
C PRO A 211 -3.70 -9.03 13.67
N ARG A 212 -4.34 -10.11 13.19
CA ARG A 212 -3.73 -11.44 13.05
C ARG A 212 -3.63 -11.93 11.61
N VAL A 213 -3.40 -11.04 10.65
CA VAL A 213 -3.22 -11.48 9.26
C VAL A 213 -1.83 -12.12 9.10
N PRO A 214 -1.76 -13.38 8.64
CA PRO A 214 -0.47 -14.04 8.41
C PRO A 214 0.35 -13.24 7.40
N ALA A 215 1.68 -13.21 7.59
CA ALA A 215 2.62 -12.56 6.67
C ALA A 215 2.44 -13.03 5.21
N LEU A 216 1.88 -14.23 5.02
CA LEU A 216 1.51 -14.81 3.73
C LEU A 216 0.60 -13.92 2.87
N PHE A 217 -0.27 -13.11 3.48
CA PHE A 217 -1.26 -12.28 2.76
C PHE A 217 -0.86 -10.81 2.64
N GLN A 218 0.31 -10.42 3.15
CA GLN A 218 0.82 -9.05 2.99
C GLN A 218 1.00 -8.63 1.52
N PRO A 219 1.54 -9.48 0.61
CA PRO A 219 1.65 -9.12 -0.80
C PRO A 219 0.28 -8.88 -1.46
N LEU A 220 -0.73 -9.64 -1.04
CA LEU A 220 -2.09 -9.52 -1.55
C LEU A 220 -2.75 -8.20 -1.11
N SER A 221 -2.56 -7.78 0.15
CA SER A 221 -3.10 -6.51 0.63
C SER A 221 -2.46 -5.30 -0.07
N GLN A 222 -1.16 -5.38 -0.36
CA GLN A 222 -0.46 -4.38 -1.17
C GLN A 222 -0.97 -4.36 -2.62
N ALA A 223 -1.17 -5.53 -3.24
CA ALA A 223 -1.72 -5.64 -4.58
C ALA A 223 -3.14 -5.06 -4.69
N LEU A 224 -3.98 -5.28 -3.67
CA LEU A 224 -5.33 -4.70 -3.59
C LEU A 224 -5.28 -3.18 -3.55
N ILE A 225 -4.40 -2.58 -2.74
CA ILE A 225 -4.24 -1.12 -2.68
C ILE A 225 -3.76 -0.55 -4.01
N VAL A 226 -2.79 -1.19 -4.65
CA VAL A 226 -2.27 -0.75 -5.95
C VAL A 226 -3.36 -0.83 -7.01
N SER A 227 -4.07 -1.96 -7.10
CA SER A 227 -5.18 -2.10 -8.04
C SER A 227 -6.30 -1.09 -7.77
N LEU A 228 -6.66 -0.87 -6.50
CA LEU A 228 -7.68 0.10 -6.13
C LEU A 228 -7.26 1.54 -6.49
N SER A 229 -5.96 1.86 -6.37
CA SER A 229 -5.40 3.14 -6.83
C SER A 229 -5.51 3.30 -8.35
N ILE A 230 -5.23 2.23 -9.10
CA ILE A 230 -5.39 2.21 -10.57
C ILE A 230 -6.87 2.38 -10.95
N SER A 231 -7.79 1.68 -10.29
CA SER A 231 -9.24 1.81 -10.53
C SER A 231 -9.72 3.25 -10.35
N VAL A 232 -9.27 3.93 -9.30
CA VAL A 232 -9.68 5.33 -9.02
C VAL A 232 -8.98 6.33 -9.96
N LEU A 233 -7.74 6.06 -10.37
CA LEU A 233 -7.07 6.84 -11.43
C LEU A 233 -7.83 6.73 -12.74
N PHE A 234 -8.27 5.53 -13.10
CA PHE A 234 -9.08 5.31 -14.30
C PHE A 234 -10.39 6.12 -14.24
N LEU A 235 -11.12 6.01 -13.12
CA LEU A 235 -12.36 6.78 -12.91
C LEU A 235 -12.14 8.29 -12.98
N SER A 236 -11.01 8.79 -12.45
CA SER A 236 -10.68 10.22 -12.47
C SER A 236 -10.18 10.71 -13.83
N SER A 237 -9.63 9.82 -14.66
CA SER A 237 -9.10 10.14 -15.99
C SER A 237 -10.15 10.07 -17.09
N HIS A 238 -11.25 9.35 -16.88
CA HIS A 238 -12.25 9.09 -17.92
C HIS A 238 -12.85 10.39 -18.50
N ASN A 239 -13.16 11.36 -17.63
CA ASN A 239 -13.78 12.63 -18.00
C ASN A 239 -12.90 13.53 -18.90
N GLU A 240 -11.57 13.46 -18.79
CA GLU A 240 -10.66 14.34 -19.54
C GLU A 240 -10.27 13.76 -20.91
N PHE A 241 -10.09 12.44 -21.00
CA PHE A 241 -9.35 11.86 -22.12
C PHE A 241 -10.19 11.07 -23.13
N ASN A 242 -11.51 10.92 -22.88
CA ASN A 242 -12.46 10.28 -23.82
C ASN A 242 -11.90 9.00 -24.47
N TYR A 243 -11.22 8.16 -23.67
CA TYR A 243 -10.41 7.01 -24.13
C TYR A 243 -11.22 5.86 -24.72
N LEU A 244 -12.55 5.90 -24.60
CA LEU A 244 -13.46 4.85 -25.03
C LEU A 244 -14.46 5.45 -26.01
N ASP A 245 -14.50 4.90 -27.23
CA ASP A 245 -15.47 5.28 -28.27
C ASP A 245 -16.93 5.00 -27.86
N SER A 246 -17.13 4.27 -26.75
CA SER A 246 -18.42 4.07 -26.09
C SER A 246 -18.55 4.99 -24.86
N PRO A 247 -19.69 5.70 -24.70
CA PRO A 247 -19.96 6.50 -23.52
C PRO A 247 -20.26 5.58 -22.33
N LEU A 248 -19.21 5.03 -21.73
CA LEU A 248 -19.27 4.27 -20.48
C LEU A 248 -19.54 5.24 -19.34
N PHE A 249 -20.82 5.51 -19.08
CA PHE A 249 -21.27 6.31 -17.94
C PHE A 249 -21.06 5.53 -16.63
N ILE A 250 -19.84 5.54 -16.10
CA ILE A 250 -19.57 5.10 -14.73
C ILE A 250 -19.93 6.26 -13.80
N SER A 251 -20.91 6.05 -12.93
CA SER A 251 -21.38 7.10 -12.02
C SER A 251 -20.39 7.27 -10.86
N PRO A 252 -19.68 8.41 -10.75
CA PRO A 252 -18.65 8.58 -9.73
C PRO A 252 -19.24 8.69 -8.32
N LEU A 253 -20.55 8.93 -8.20
CA LEU A 253 -21.26 9.14 -6.95
C LEU A 253 -21.23 7.91 -6.05
N ILE A 254 -21.43 6.71 -6.60
CA ILE A 254 -21.45 5.46 -5.82
C ILE A 254 -20.06 5.20 -5.24
N SER A 255 -19.04 5.21 -6.11
CA SER A 255 -17.64 5.06 -5.69
C SER A 255 -17.24 6.09 -4.63
N ASN A 256 -17.67 7.34 -4.78
CA ASN A 256 -17.39 8.40 -3.81
C ASN A 256 -18.00 8.11 -2.42
N ILE A 257 -19.26 7.66 -2.37
CA ILE A 257 -19.91 7.24 -1.11
C ILE A 257 -19.16 6.06 -0.47
N LEU A 258 -18.74 5.07 -1.28
CA LEU A 258 -17.96 3.92 -0.80
C LEU A 258 -16.64 4.36 -0.15
N PHE A 259 -15.87 5.24 -0.80
CA PHE A 259 -14.62 5.75 -0.26
C PHE A 259 -14.84 6.64 0.98
N ALA A 260 -15.93 7.40 1.02
CA ALA A 260 -16.28 8.22 2.19
C ALA A 260 -16.57 7.33 3.41
N ILE A 261 -17.38 6.28 3.22
CA ILE A 261 -17.67 5.31 4.28
C ILE A 261 -16.38 4.61 4.72
N ALA A 262 -15.54 4.18 3.78
CA ALA A 262 -14.25 3.54 4.08
C ALA A 262 -13.35 4.46 4.90
N LEU A 263 -13.22 5.74 4.53
CA LEU A 263 -12.43 6.74 5.25
C LEU A 263 -12.96 6.99 6.67
N VAL A 264 -14.29 7.11 6.84
CA VAL A 264 -14.90 7.27 8.17
C VAL A 264 -14.63 6.06 9.06
N LEU A 265 -14.82 4.84 8.54
CA LEU A 265 -14.52 3.61 9.27
C LEU A 265 -13.03 3.53 9.65
N LEU A 266 -12.15 3.98 8.76
CA LEU A 266 -10.72 4.02 9.00
C LEU A 266 -10.34 5.02 10.10
N ILE A 267 -10.95 6.20 10.12
CA ILE A 267 -10.74 7.19 11.19
C ILE A 267 -11.18 6.62 12.54
N ILE A 268 -12.35 5.97 12.60
CA ILE A 268 -12.86 5.33 13.82
C ILE A 268 -11.92 4.22 14.30
N TRP A 269 -11.43 3.39 13.37
CA TRP A 269 -10.47 2.33 13.69
C TRP A 269 -9.14 2.90 14.18
N ALA A 270 -8.59 3.92 13.49
CA ALA A 270 -7.32 4.55 13.85
C ALA A 270 -7.39 5.25 15.22
N ALA A 271 -8.57 5.72 15.63
CA ALA A 271 -8.79 6.30 16.96
C ALA A 271 -8.89 5.27 18.10
N GLY A 272 -8.81 3.96 17.82
CA GLY A 272 -8.93 2.91 18.83
C GLY A 272 -10.35 2.35 19.02
N GLY A 273 -11.26 2.60 18.08
CA GLY A 273 -12.59 1.99 18.03
C GLY A 273 -13.74 2.89 18.51
N LYS A 274 -14.92 2.28 18.70
CA LYS A 274 -16.19 3.01 18.93
C LYS A 274 -16.22 3.85 20.21
N GLU A 275 -15.38 3.52 21.19
CA GLU A 275 -15.36 4.21 22.49
C GLU A 275 -14.76 5.61 22.41
N TYR A 276 -13.87 5.86 21.43
CA TYR A 276 -13.18 7.14 21.24
C TYR A 276 -13.87 8.08 20.23
N VAL A 277 -15.04 7.68 19.70
CA VAL A 277 -15.80 8.49 18.73
C VAL A 277 -16.25 9.83 19.33
N LYS A 278 -16.30 9.95 20.66
CA LYS A 278 -16.68 11.19 21.36
C LYS A 278 -15.55 12.23 21.48
N HIS A 279 -14.31 11.89 21.10
CA HIS A 279 -13.22 12.87 21.14
C HIS A 279 -13.43 13.95 20.07
N GLU A 280 -13.24 15.22 20.45
CA GLU A 280 -13.46 16.37 19.54
C GLU A 280 -12.68 16.22 18.23
N ALA A 281 -11.44 15.72 18.28
CA ALA A 281 -10.61 15.50 17.10
C ALA A 281 -11.20 14.47 16.12
N VAL A 282 -11.82 13.39 16.62
CA VAL A 282 -12.43 12.35 15.78
C VAL A 282 -13.71 12.87 15.13
N ILE A 283 -14.52 13.61 15.88
CA ILE A 283 -15.74 14.26 15.36
C ILE A 283 -15.39 15.25 14.24
N VAL A 284 -14.37 16.09 14.45
CA VAL A 284 -13.88 17.02 13.43
C VAL A 284 -13.39 16.26 12.19
N GLY A 285 -12.68 15.14 12.37
CA GLY A 285 -12.24 14.28 11.26
C GLY A 285 -13.39 13.66 10.47
N ILE A 286 -14.44 13.19 11.15
CA ILE A 286 -15.64 12.61 10.51
C ILE A 286 -16.41 13.70 9.75
N ILE A 287 -16.66 14.85 10.38
CA ILE A 287 -17.34 15.98 9.72
C ILE A 287 -16.52 16.46 8.51
N GLY A 288 -15.21 16.58 8.67
CA GLY A 288 -14.30 16.93 7.59
C GLY A 288 -14.34 15.92 6.43
N SER A 289 -14.35 14.62 6.73
CA SER A 289 -14.46 13.55 5.74
C SER A 289 -15.79 13.61 4.97
N ILE A 290 -16.92 13.83 5.66
CA ILE A 290 -18.24 13.94 5.03
C ILE A 290 -18.30 15.19 4.14
N PHE A 291 -17.83 16.33 4.63
CA PHE A 291 -17.78 17.57 3.85
C PHE A 291 -16.88 17.41 2.63
N LEU A 292 -15.74 16.74 2.80
CA LEU A 292 -14.83 16.43 1.71
C LEU A 292 -15.47 15.49 0.69
N ALA A 293 -16.21 14.45 1.12
CA ALA A 293 -16.91 13.55 0.22
C ALA A 293 -17.98 14.26 -0.61
N ILE A 294 -18.67 15.26 -0.05
CA ILE A 294 -19.65 16.06 -0.81
C ILE A 294 -18.94 16.90 -1.89
N LEU A 295 -17.75 17.41 -1.60
CA LEU A 295 -17.03 18.34 -2.48
C LEU A 295 -16.04 17.68 -3.44
N SER A 296 -15.51 16.51 -3.10
CA SER A 296 -14.30 15.95 -3.70
C SER A 296 -14.57 14.72 -4.53
N ALA A 297 -13.64 14.45 -5.46
CA ALA A 297 -13.59 13.20 -6.20
C ALA A 297 -13.09 12.03 -5.32
N PRO A 298 -13.48 10.78 -5.65
CA PRO A 298 -13.05 9.57 -4.94
C PRO A 298 -11.52 9.42 -4.81
N GLY A 299 -10.74 9.98 -5.74
CA GLY A 299 -9.28 10.01 -5.68
C GLY A 299 -8.71 10.69 -4.44
N ILE A 300 -9.28 11.83 -4.04
CA ILE A 300 -8.80 12.59 -2.88
C ILE A 300 -9.09 11.80 -1.60
N LEU A 301 -10.29 11.19 -1.49
CA LEU A 301 -10.67 10.35 -0.35
C LEU A 301 -9.76 9.13 -0.21
N LEU A 302 -9.43 8.46 -1.32
CA LEU A 302 -8.50 7.34 -1.33
C LEU A 302 -7.11 7.76 -0.83
N SER A 303 -6.58 8.86 -1.36
CA SER A 303 -5.24 9.34 -1.00
C SER A 303 -5.11 9.65 0.49
N LEU A 304 -6.14 10.30 1.06
CA LEU A 304 -6.21 10.56 2.50
C LEU A 304 -6.36 9.28 3.31
N SER A 305 -7.18 8.33 2.83
CA SER A 305 -7.34 7.03 3.48
C SER A 305 -5.99 6.30 3.59
N LEU A 306 -5.21 6.27 2.51
CA LEU A 306 -3.88 5.65 2.49
C LEU A 306 -2.88 6.36 3.41
N MET A 307 -2.93 7.70 3.46
CA MET A 307 -2.05 8.48 4.32
C MET A 307 -2.35 8.26 5.80
N ILE A 308 -3.64 8.30 6.20
CA ILE A 308 -4.07 8.03 7.59
C ILE A 308 -3.75 6.58 7.96
N PHE A 309 -4.01 5.64 7.05
CA PHE A 309 -3.72 4.22 7.26
C PHE A 309 -2.22 3.99 7.50
N GLY A 310 -1.37 4.53 6.62
CA GLY A 310 0.08 4.41 6.72
C GLY A 310 0.62 5.01 8.01
N TYR A 311 0.08 6.17 8.42
CA TYR A 311 0.44 6.78 9.70
C TYR A 311 0.03 5.92 10.89
N ALA A 312 -1.20 5.40 10.91
CA ALA A 312 -1.72 4.55 11.98
C ALA A 312 -0.96 3.22 12.13
N ARG A 313 -0.54 2.60 11.02
CA ARG A 313 0.25 1.35 11.00
C ARG A 313 1.77 1.57 11.10
N HIS A 314 2.23 2.82 11.09
CA HIS A 314 3.65 3.21 10.98
C HIS A 314 4.34 2.58 9.74
N ASP A 315 3.58 2.37 8.67
CA ASP A 315 4.09 1.84 7.41
C ASP A 315 4.35 2.99 6.42
N ARG A 316 5.62 3.14 6.06
CA ARG A 316 6.08 4.19 5.15
C ARG A 316 5.56 3.99 3.74
N LEU A 317 5.31 2.75 3.30
CA LEU A 317 4.88 2.48 1.91
C LEU A 317 3.50 3.09 1.64
N PHE A 318 2.53 2.86 2.51
CA PHE A 318 1.17 3.41 2.33
C PHE A 318 1.13 4.92 2.50
N THR A 319 1.92 5.46 3.42
CA THR A 319 2.05 6.92 3.62
C THR A 319 2.65 7.58 2.37
N LEU A 320 3.73 7.00 1.82
CA LEU A 320 4.39 7.50 0.61
C LEU A 320 3.45 7.42 -0.60
N LEU A 321 2.74 6.30 -0.76
CA LEU A 321 1.78 6.12 -1.85
C LEU A 321 0.65 7.15 -1.78
N GLY A 322 0.06 7.36 -0.60
CA GLY A 322 -0.96 8.38 -0.37
C GLY A 322 -0.44 9.80 -0.60
N PHE A 323 0.80 10.09 -0.24
CA PHE A 323 1.43 11.38 -0.49
C PHE A 323 1.71 11.61 -1.99
N LEU A 324 2.09 10.57 -2.73
CA LEU A 324 2.39 10.66 -4.17
C LEU A 324 1.11 10.75 -5.02
N LEU A 325 0.06 10.03 -4.63
CA LEU A 325 -1.23 10.05 -5.33
C LEU A 325 -2.00 11.36 -5.11
N LEU A 326 -1.80 12.04 -3.97
CA LEU A 326 -2.59 13.23 -3.63
C LEU A 326 -2.39 14.38 -4.63
N PRO A 327 -1.16 14.78 -5.02
CA PRO A 327 -0.95 15.75 -6.08
C PRO A 327 -1.55 15.34 -7.42
N VAL A 328 -1.47 14.05 -7.78
CA VAL A 328 -2.02 13.52 -9.05
C VAL A 328 -3.54 13.65 -9.06
N PHE A 329 -4.21 13.26 -7.98
CA PHE A 329 -5.67 13.38 -7.89
C PHE A 329 -6.13 14.83 -7.76
N LEU A 330 -5.38 15.70 -7.08
CA LEU A 330 -5.67 17.13 -7.04
C LEU A 330 -5.53 17.77 -8.43
N TRP A 331 -4.51 17.37 -9.19
CA TRP A 331 -4.35 17.78 -10.58
C TRP A 331 -5.54 17.34 -11.41
N LEU A 332 -5.87 16.04 -11.43
CA LEU A 332 -7.02 15.52 -12.17
C LEU A 332 -8.34 16.18 -11.73
N TYR A 333 -8.56 16.37 -10.43
CA TYR A 333 -9.74 17.06 -9.91
C TYR A 333 -9.81 18.52 -10.39
N TYR A 334 -8.69 19.23 -10.42
CA TYR A 334 -8.62 20.61 -10.89
C TYR A 334 -8.99 20.74 -12.38
N TYR A 335 -8.56 19.79 -13.21
CA TYR A 335 -8.87 19.79 -14.64
C TYR A 335 -10.34 19.42 -14.89
N ASN A 336 -10.84 18.37 -14.23
CA ASN A 336 -12.23 17.91 -14.31
C ASN A 336 -13.28 18.92 -13.82
N LEU A 337 -12.89 19.98 -13.12
CA LEU A 337 -13.83 21.05 -12.77
C LEU A 337 -14.17 21.84 -14.04
N ASP A 338 -15.39 21.64 -14.55
CA ASP A 338 -16.08 22.41 -15.59
C ASP A 338 -16.39 23.85 -15.15
N ILE A 339 -15.33 24.55 -14.77
CA ILE A 339 -15.36 25.85 -14.13
C ILE A 339 -14.47 26.79 -14.93
N THR A 340 -14.94 28.01 -15.14
CA THR A 340 -14.17 29.03 -15.87
C THR A 340 -12.84 29.33 -15.18
N LEU A 341 -11.81 29.72 -15.93
CA LEU A 341 -10.49 30.09 -15.38
C LEU A 341 -10.59 31.13 -14.25
N LEU A 342 -11.54 32.07 -14.36
CA LEU A 342 -11.83 33.07 -13.35
C LEU A 342 -12.31 32.44 -12.03
N GLN A 343 -13.29 31.56 -12.10
CA GLN A 343 -13.79 30.86 -10.90
C GLN A 343 -12.71 29.96 -10.28
N LYS A 344 -11.85 29.29 -11.09
CA LYS A 344 -10.69 28.54 -10.58
C LYS A 344 -9.73 29.44 -9.79
N SER A 345 -9.48 30.68 -10.24
CA SER A 345 -8.65 31.65 -9.50
C SER A 345 -9.28 32.10 -8.18
N ILE A 346 -10.60 32.32 -8.14
CA ILE A 346 -11.33 32.66 -6.91
C ILE A 346 -11.25 31.52 -5.89
N VAL A 347 -11.41 30.27 -6.34
CA VAL A 347 -11.27 29.09 -5.47
C VAL A 347 -9.86 28.98 -4.90
N LEU A 348 -8.82 29.29 -5.69
CA LEU A 348 -7.43 29.24 -5.23
C LEU A 348 -7.14 30.32 -4.17
N VAL A 349 -7.59 31.56 -4.41
CA VAL A 349 -7.43 32.67 -3.45
C VAL A 349 -8.22 32.40 -2.17
N THR A 350 -9.44 31.89 -2.30
CA THR A 350 -10.31 31.58 -1.15
C THR A 350 -9.74 30.42 -0.33
N SER A 351 -9.28 29.34 -0.98
CA SER A 351 -8.68 28.20 -0.28
C SER A 351 -7.36 28.56 0.40
N GLY A 352 -6.53 29.39 -0.23
CA GLY A 352 -5.33 29.96 0.40
C GLY A 352 -5.66 30.80 1.65
N GLY A 353 -6.70 31.65 1.57
CA GLY A 353 -7.18 32.45 2.70
C GLY A 353 -7.68 31.56 3.86
N VAL A 354 -8.46 30.52 3.55
CA VAL A 354 -8.96 29.56 4.55
C VAL A 354 -7.81 28.80 5.22
N MET A 355 -6.79 28.36 4.47
CA MET A 355 -5.62 27.69 5.07
C MET A 355 -4.87 28.61 6.04
N ILE A 356 -4.69 29.88 5.69
CA ILE A 356 -4.04 30.85 6.57
C ILE A 356 -4.86 31.08 7.84
N ALA A 357 -6.18 31.24 7.69
CA ALA A 357 -7.10 31.38 8.82
C ALA A 357 -7.10 30.13 9.72
N GLY A 358 -7.10 28.94 9.12
CA GLY A 358 -7.02 27.67 9.82
C GLY A 358 -5.70 27.51 10.58
N LYS A 359 -4.56 27.86 9.96
CA LYS A 359 -3.25 27.87 10.63
C LYS A 359 -3.24 28.85 11.82
N PHE A 360 -3.83 30.03 11.65
CA PHE A 360 -3.93 31.01 12.72
C PHE A 360 -4.82 30.51 13.87
N TYR A 361 -5.93 29.85 13.55
CA TYR A 361 -6.84 29.23 14.51
C TYR A 361 -6.17 28.08 15.30
N LEU A 362 -5.44 27.20 14.61
CA LEU A 362 -4.68 26.11 15.25
C LEU A 362 -3.59 26.65 16.19
N LYS A 363 -2.90 27.72 15.76
CA LYS A 363 -1.91 28.41 16.59
C LYS A 363 -2.54 29.06 17.84
N LEU A 364 -3.73 29.66 17.69
CA LEU A 364 -4.49 30.24 18.81
C LEU A 364 -4.99 29.19 19.81
N ARG A 365 -5.42 28.01 19.35
CA ARG A 365 -5.88 26.91 20.22
C ARG A 365 -4.73 26.11 20.87
N GLY A 366 -3.48 26.35 20.49
CA GLY A 366 -2.31 25.68 21.09
C GLY A 366 -2.19 24.19 20.76
N TRP A 367 -2.90 23.71 19.74
CA TRP A 367 -2.82 22.32 19.26
C TRP A 367 -1.49 21.99 18.56
N ASP A 368 -0.64 22.99 18.34
CA ASP A 368 0.71 22.89 17.79
C ASP A 368 1.79 22.67 18.88
N ARG A 369 1.39 22.42 20.13
CA ARG A 369 2.32 22.11 21.21
C ARG A 369 2.71 20.63 21.15
N THR A 370 3.86 20.35 20.55
CA THR A 370 4.55 19.06 20.61
C THR A 370 5.15 18.73 21.98
N ASP A 371 5.07 19.64 22.95
CA ASP A 371 5.65 19.44 24.27
C ASP A 371 4.60 18.87 25.23
N PRO A 372 4.83 17.68 25.84
CA PRO A 372 3.99 17.21 26.93
C PRO A 372 3.97 18.24 28.06
N PRO A 373 2.86 18.38 28.80
CA PRO A 373 2.76 19.37 29.86
C PRO A 373 3.88 19.15 30.88
N SER A 374 4.77 20.13 31.02
CA SER A 374 5.77 20.12 32.09
C SER A 374 5.03 20.18 33.43
N PRO A 375 5.28 19.29 34.40
CA PRO A 375 4.55 19.25 35.67
C PRO A 375 4.69 20.47 36.59
N ASN A 376 5.51 21.47 36.24
CA ASN A 376 6.01 22.47 37.20
C ASN A 376 5.65 23.93 36.87
N ALA A 377 4.47 24.17 36.29
CA ALA A 377 4.01 25.54 35.98
C ALA A 377 2.80 25.99 36.84
N SER A 378 2.68 25.47 38.05
CA SER A 378 1.70 25.93 39.04
C SER A 378 2.35 26.16 40.41
N GLU A 379 3.42 26.93 40.47
CA GLU A 379 3.89 27.54 41.72
C GLU A 379 4.51 28.92 41.38
N ALA A 380 3.65 29.95 41.39
CA ALA A 380 4.10 31.32 41.47
C ALA A 380 4.34 31.66 42.96
N PRO A 381 5.50 32.24 43.33
CA PRO A 381 5.81 32.52 44.73
C PRO A 381 5.07 33.77 45.21
N GLY A 382 4.50 33.67 46.42
CA GLY A 382 3.90 34.79 47.13
C GLY A 382 4.92 35.91 47.37
N LYS A 383 4.54 37.13 47.01
CA LYS A 383 5.19 38.36 47.48
C LYS A 383 4.70 38.65 48.90
N GLY A 384 5.58 38.44 49.87
CA GLY A 384 5.49 39.01 51.21
C GLY A 384 6.28 40.32 51.33
N ASP A 385 5.72 41.19 52.17
CA ASP A 385 6.34 42.22 53.02
C ASP A 385 6.73 43.58 52.41
N THR A 386 6.03 44.65 52.83
CA THR A 386 6.41 45.46 54.01
C THR A 386 5.63 46.78 54.04
N SER A 387 4.99 47.09 55.17
CA SER A 387 4.69 48.47 55.60
C SER A 387 4.38 48.46 57.09
N CYS A 388 5.40 48.75 57.90
CA CYS A 388 5.22 49.37 59.21
C CYS A 388 5.06 50.88 58.99
N VAL A 389 3.94 51.46 59.44
CA VAL A 389 3.76 52.61 60.35
C VAL A 389 2.27 52.64 60.70
#